data_AF-A0A930YYU8-F1
#
_entry.id   AF-A0A930YYU8-F1
#
_cell.length_a   1.000
_cell.length_b   1.000
_cell.length_c   1.000
_cell.angle_alpha   90.00
_cell.angle_beta   90.00
_cell.angle_gamma   90.00
#
_symmetry.space_group_name_H-M   'P 1'
#
loop_
_entity.id
_entity.type
_entity.pdbx_description
1 polymer ?
#
loop_
_entity_poly.entity_id
_entity_poly.type
_entity_poly.pdbx_seq_one_letter_code
_entity_poly.pdbx_strand_id
1 'polypeptide(L)' 'MMANNLVTTGQLGESLGVTHTRVADIIRNAEDFPEPEVILPNGTRLWRDEVALKWFEEHPRRKYERRTDTLLALEPNEP' A
#
# COMPACT_ATOMS: atom_id res chain seq x y z
N MET A 1 9.01 -24.36 -1.11
CA MET A 1 8.68 -24.27 0.32
C MET A 1 8.11 -22.88 0.54
N MET A 2 6.79 -22.76 0.75
CA MET A 2 6.16 -21.46 0.97
C MET A 2 6.51 -21.01 2.39
N ALA A 3 7.45 -20.08 2.51
CA ALA A 3 7.71 -19.43 3.77
C ALA A 3 6.47 -18.60 4.09
N ASN A 4 5.75 -18.95 5.17
CA ASN A 4 4.68 -18.12 5.74
C ASN A 4 5.29 -16.86 6.34
N ASN A 5 5.87 -15.99 5.51
CA ASN A 5 6.46 -14.75 5.95
C ASN A 5 5.33 -13.78 6.29
N LEU A 6 5.14 -13.57 7.58
CA LEU A 6 4.27 -12.54 8.08
C LEU A 6 5.02 -11.22 8.05
N VAL A 7 4.46 -10.25 7.34
CA VAL A 7 5.04 -8.93 7.14
C VAL A 7 4.17 -7.86 7.77
N THR A 8 4.83 -6.88 8.36
CA THR A 8 4.19 -5.66 8.84
C THR A 8 3.97 -4.68 7.68
N THR A 9 3.13 -3.67 7.90
CA THR A 9 2.96 -2.53 6.99
C THR A 9 4.29 -1.88 6.59
N GLY A 10 5.28 -1.87 7.51
CA GLY A 10 6.60 -1.29 7.27
C GLY A 10 7.41 -2.11 6.27
N GLN A 11 7.47 -3.42 6.49
CA GLN A 11 8.15 -4.37 5.59
C GLN A 11 7.49 -4.42 4.21
N LEU A 12 6.15 -4.34 4.14
CA LEU A 12 5.43 -4.18 2.87
C LEU A 12 5.88 -2.91 2.13
N GLY A 13 6.07 -1.81 2.86
CA GLY A 13 6.59 -0.57 2.31
C GLY A 13 7.97 -0.75 1.70
N GLU A 14 8.88 -1.40 2.43
CA GLU A 14 10.24 -1.68 1.96
C GLU A 14 10.23 -2.55 0.68
N SER A 15 9.45 -3.63 0.66
CA SER A 15 9.30 -4.53 -0.50
C SER A 15 8.73 -3.82 -1.73
N LEU A 16 7.79 -2.88 -1.53
CA LEU A 16 7.13 -2.13 -2.60
C LEU A 16 7.86 -0.83 -2.97
N GLY A 17 8.94 -0.48 -2.27
CA GLY A 17 9.67 0.78 -2.44
C GLY A 17 8.86 2.03 -2.07
N VAL A 18 7.92 1.92 -1.13
CA VAL A 18 7.07 3.01 -0.65
C VAL A 18 7.19 3.19 0.87
N THR A 19 6.79 4.35 1.38
CA THR A 19 6.85 4.61 2.81
C THR A 19 5.76 3.84 3.57
N HIS A 20 6.06 3.48 4.83
CA HIS A 20 5.09 2.88 5.75
C HIS A 20 3.75 3.64 5.79
N THR A 21 3.81 4.98 5.89
CA THR A 21 2.62 5.84 5.92
C THR A 21 1.77 5.68 4.65
N ARG A 22 2.41 5.51 3.48
CA ARG A 22 1.69 5.32 2.23
C ARG A 22 0.99 3.98 2.17
N VAL A 23 1.63 2.91 2.64
CA VAL A 23 0.99 1.59 2.74
C VAL A 23 -0.17 1.65 3.72
N ALA A 24 0.00 2.25 4.89
CA ALA A 24 -1.07 2.42 5.87
C ALA A 24 -2.27 3.20 5.31
N ASP A 25 -2.03 4.25 4.53
CA ASP A 25 -3.07 5.01 3.82
C ASP A 25 -3.79 4.15 2.78
N ILE A 26 -3.08 3.34 2.00
CA ILE A 26 -3.69 2.42 1.03
C ILE A 26 -4.57 1.40 1.76
N ILE A 27 -4.05 0.73 2.78
CA ILE A 27 -4.81 -0.28 3.56
C ILE A 27 -6.05 0.35 4.18
N ARG A 28 -5.95 1.58 4.70
CA ARG A 28 -7.07 2.28 5.32
C ARG A 28 -8.18 2.66 4.32
N ASN A 29 -7.81 3.03 3.09
CA ASN A 29 -8.77 3.43 2.05
C ASN A 29 -9.19 2.25 1.17
N ALA A 30 -8.56 1.09 1.31
CA ALA A 30 -8.86 -0.11 0.55
C ALA A 30 -9.73 -1.05 1.39
N GLU A 31 -11.04 -0.95 1.22
CA GLU A 31 -12.00 -1.83 1.89
C GLU A 31 -11.83 -3.31 1.50
N ASP A 32 -11.30 -3.55 0.29
CA ASP A 32 -11.01 -4.89 -0.25
C ASP A 32 -9.59 -5.40 0.09
N PHE A 33 -8.84 -4.67 0.92
CA PHE A 33 -7.50 -5.11 1.31
C PHE A 33 -7.60 -6.32 2.25
N PRO A 34 -6.74 -7.35 2.10
CA PRO A 34 -6.80 -8.55 2.92
C PRO A 34 -6.71 -8.25 4.43
N GLU A 35 -7.48 -9.01 5.21
CA GLU A 35 -7.43 -8.95 6.67
C GLU A 35 -6.07 -9.44 7.20
N PRO A 36 -5.60 -8.88 8.33
CA PRO A 36 -4.37 -9.34 8.95
C PRO A 36 -4.53 -10.77 9.48
N GLU A 37 -3.53 -11.60 9.22
CA GLU A 37 -3.49 -12.99 9.71
C GLU A 37 -3.21 -13.03 11.22
N VAL A 38 -2.42 -12.07 11.72
CA VAL A 38 -2.11 -11.95 13.15
C VAL A 38 -2.21 -10.50 13.58
N ILE A 39 -2.86 -10.28 14.73
CA ILE A 39 -2.87 -9.01 15.45
C ILE A 39 -2.10 -9.22 16.75
N LEU A 40 -0.96 -8.56 16.88
CA LEU A 40 -0.13 -8.61 18.08
C LEU A 40 -0.77 -7.80 19.23
N PRO A 41 -0.42 -8.09 20.50
CA PRO A 41 -0.98 -7.40 21.66
C PRO A 41 -0.72 -5.88 21.69
N ASN A 42 0.32 -5.43 20.98
CA ASN A 42 0.66 -4.01 20.82
C ASN A 42 -0.15 -3.32 19.71
N GLY A 43 -1.14 -4.00 19.11
CA GLY A 43 -1.95 -3.50 18.01
C GLY A 43 -1.29 -3.60 16.63
N THR A 44 -0.09 -4.17 16.52
CA THR A 44 0.59 -4.38 15.24
C THR A 44 -0.11 -5.47 14.45
N ARG A 45 -0.41 -5.17 13.18
CA ARG A 45 -1.06 -6.07 12.25
C ARG A 45 -0.02 -6.69 11.33
N LEU A 46 -0.16 -8.00 11.12
CA LEU A 46 0.73 -8.80 10.29
C LEU A 46 -0.10 -9.46 9.20
N TRP A 47 0.37 -9.33 7.97
CA TRP A 47 -0.23 -9.95 6.81
C TRP A 47 0.71 -11.00 6.23
N ARG A 48 0.14 -11.97 5.54
CA ARG A 48 0.92 -12.88 4.72
C ARG A 48 1.51 -12.12 3.54
N ASP A 49 2.83 -12.18 3.40
CA ASP A 49 3.58 -11.50 2.35
C ASP A 49 3.01 -11.79 0.96
N GLU A 50 2.81 -13.07 0.63
CA GLU A 50 2.28 -13.50 -0.66
C GLU A 50 0.89 -12.90 -0.98
N VAL A 51 0.01 -12.81 0.02
CA VAL A 51 -1.37 -12.31 -0.19
C VAL A 51 -1.36 -10.79 -0.35
N ALA A 52 -0.62 -10.10 0.51
CA ALA A 52 -0.49 -8.65 0.45
C ALA A 52 0.18 -8.21 -0.84
N LEU A 53 1.33 -8.81 -1.20
CA LEU A 53 2.04 -8.49 -2.44
C LEU A 53 1.17 -8.75 -3.67
N LYS A 54 0.51 -9.92 -3.73
CA LYS A 54 -0.40 -10.23 -4.84
C LYS A 54 -1.52 -9.19 -4.97
N TRP A 55 -2.11 -8.77 -3.85
CA TRP A 55 -3.13 -7.72 -3.87
C TRP A 55 -2.57 -6.40 -4.45
N PHE A 56 -1.34 -6.02 -4.08
CA PHE A 56 -0.67 -4.83 -4.63
C PHE A 56 -0.36 -4.96 -6.13
N GLU A 57 -0.01 -6.16 -6.61
CA GLU A 57 0.19 -6.46 -8.04
C GLU A 57 -1.11 -6.41 -8.83
N GLU A 58 -2.22 -6.88 -8.26
CA GLU A 58 -3.56 -6.86 -8.87
C GLU A 58 -4.19 -5.46 -8.84
N HIS A 59 -3.77 -4.60 -7.91
CA HIS A 59 -4.29 -3.24 -7.73
C HIS A 59 -3.24 -2.12 -7.93
N PRO A 60 -2.52 -2.08 -9.08
CA PRO A 60 -1.48 -1.08 -9.33
C PRO A 60 -2.07 0.32 -9.55
N ARG A 61 -3.38 0.43 -9.82
CA ARG A 61 -4.06 1.69 -10.18
C ARG A 61 -4.42 2.61 -9.01
N ARG A 62 -4.46 2.12 -7.76
CA ARG A 62 -4.66 3.02 -6.59
C ARG A 62 -3.40 3.80 -6.19
N LYS A 63 -2.31 3.63 -6.95
CA LYS A 63 -1.08 4.40 -6.80
C LYS A 63 -1.28 5.90 -7.11
N TYR A 64 -2.40 6.33 -7.70
CA TYR A 64 -2.45 7.59 -8.46
C TYR A 64 -3.69 8.51 -8.37
N GLU A 65 -4.48 8.54 -7.29
CA GLU A 65 -5.65 9.47 -7.20
C GLU A 65 -5.50 10.62 -6.19
N ARG A 66 -4.27 11.09 -5.92
CA ARG A 66 -4.09 12.35 -5.16
C ARG A 66 -3.04 13.33 -5.69
N ARG A 67 -2.50 13.11 -6.89
CA ARG A 67 -1.49 14.01 -7.48
C ARG A 67 -1.83 14.54 -8.88
N THR A 68 -2.98 14.22 -9.43
CA THR A 68 -3.43 14.72 -10.73
C THR A 68 -4.44 15.87 -10.66
N ASP A 69 -5.01 16.19 -9.50
CA ASP A 69 -5.87 17.38 -9.35
C ASP A 69 -5.10 18.68 -9.15
N THR A 70 -3.79 18.62 -8.80
CA THR A 70 -2.97 19.83 -8.55
C THR A 70 -1.95 20.11 -9.66
N LEU A 71 -1.70 19.17 -10.58
CA LEU A 71 -0.71 19.33 -11.65
C LEU A 71 -1.31 19.67 -13.02
N LEU A 72 -2.64 19.72 -13.15
CA LEU A 72 -3.34 20.18 -14.36
C LEU A 72 -3.77 21.66 -14.28
N ALA A 73 -3.23 22.44 -13.34
CA ALA A 73 -3.53 23.87 -13.16
C ALA A 73 -2.38 24.80 -13.57
N LEU A 74 -1.37 24.29 -14.27
CA LEU A 74 -0.30 25.10 -14.85
C LEU A 74 -0.20 24.76 -16.33
N GLU A 75 -1.20 25.20 -17.09
CA GLU A 75 -1.03 25.38 -18.53
C GLU A 75 0.15 26.36 -18.73
N PRO A 76 1.19 26.00 -19.52
CA PRO A 76 2.25 26.94 -19.84
C PRO A 76 1.65 28.02 -20.73
N ASN A 77 1.43 29.19 -20.14
CA ASN A 77 1.00 30.37 -20.86
C ASN A 77 2.25 31.02 -21.47
N GLU A 78 2.60 30.61 -22.68
CA GLU A 78 3.50 31.33 -23.58
C GLU A 78 2.99 31.17 -25.02
N PRO A 79 3.24 32.13 -25.94
CA PRO A 79 4.01 33.37 -25.81
C PRO A 79 3.16 34.67 -25.74
#